data_AF-A0A931UBG7-F1
#
_entry.id   AF-A0A931UBG7-F1
#
_cell.length_a   1.000
_cell.length_b   1.000
_cell.length_c   1.000
_cell.angle_alpha   90.00
_cell.angle_beta   90.00
_cell.angle_gamma   90.00
#
_symmetry.space_group_name_H-M   'P 1'
#
loop_
_entity.id
_entity.type
_entity.pdbx_description
1 polymer ?
#
loop_
_entity_poly.entity_id
_entity_poly.type
_entity_poly.pdbx_seq_one_letter_code
_entity_poly.pdbx_strand_id
1 'polypeptide(L)'
;ANTIIINRADKFGLAQLYQLRGRVGRSHRRAYAYLLIPGEKTITRDAERRLKALQELDELGGGFKLALHDLEIRGAGNLLGKQQSGHITAVGFELYTQMMERAVRELKGEALRPEVEPEIRLGIPAYFPQEYIPDTNQRLLFYKRLASFRDVEELESLREEIQDRFGPCSSEVANLFLVMHLRRVLKDYLVQQISYHDGRLSLLFHPDSPVQVERLLNLIGRDKGRYRLSPEGRLSFSPRSRDWHEMIPEITSFLQAIR
;
A
#
# COMPACT_ATOMS: atom_id res chain seq x y z
N ALA A 1 28.13 32.36 -0.56
CA ALA A 1 28.96 31.40 -1.31
C ALA A 1 28.05 30.38 -1.99
N ASN A 2 28.27 30.09 -3.27
CA ASN A 2 27.44 29.18 -4.09
C ASN A 2 28.12 27.84 -4.41
N THR A 3 29.40 27.68 -4.07
CA THR A 3 30.15 26.44 -4.31
C THR A 3 30.89 26.04 -3.04
N ILE A 4 30.83 24.75 -2.67
CA ILE A 4 31.65 24.14 -1.63
C ILE A 4 32.42 22.96 -2.19
N ILE A 5 33.68 22.81 -1.77
CA ILE A 5 34.53 21.67 -2.11
C ILE A 5 34.94 21.00 -0.80
N ILE A 6 34.58 19.74 -0.64
CA ILE A 6 34.87 18.94 0.55
C ILE A 6 35.92 17.90 0.16
N ASN A 7 37.16 18.12 0.60
CA ASN A 7 38.24 17.17 0.42
C ASN A 7 38.12 16.03 1.44
N ARG A 8 38.47 14.79 1.04
CA ARG A 8 38.34 13.57 1.85
C ARG A 8 36.92 13.36 2.40
N ALA A 9 35.92 13.50 1.53
CA ALA A 9 34.50 13.33 1.91
C ALA A 9 34.21 11.95 2.52
N ASP A 10 35.01 10.93 2.18
CA ASP A 10 34.99 9.58 2.74
C ASP A 10 35.13 9.53 4.28
N LYS A 11 35.83 10.51 4.87
CA LYS A 11 36.06 10.56 6.32
C LYS A 11 34.94 11.22 7.10
N PHE A 12 33.99 11.87 6.44
CA PHE A 12 32.91 12.59 7.11
C PHE A 12 31.68 11.71 7.28
N GLY A 13 31.00 11.88 8.41
CA GLY A 13 29.68 11.28 8.63
C GLY A 13 28.62 11.87 7.69
N LEU A 14 27.56 11.11 7.45
CA LEU A 14 26.49 11.49 6.51
C LEU A 14 25.83 12.82 6.94
N ALA A 15 25.53 12.94 8.24
CA ALA A 15 25.04 14.14 8.90
C ALA A 15 25.93 15.37 8.65
N GLN A 16 27.25 15.20 8.77
CA GLN A 16 28.22 16.28 8.60
C GLN A 16 28.26 16.75 7.14
N LEU A 17 28.31 15.81 6.19
CA LEU A 17 28.33 16.14 4.77
C LEU A 17 27.07 16.89 4.32
N TYR A 18 25.90 16.48 4.82
CA TYR A 18 24.65 17.17 4.52
C TYR A 18 24.59 18.56 5.13
N GLN A 19 25.05 18.73 6.38
CA GLN A 19 25.13 20.05 7.00
C GLN A 19 26.08 20.98 6.23
N LEU A 20 27.22 20.47 5.76
CA LEU A 20 28.16 21.22 4.93
C LEU A 20 27.54 21.59 3.56
N ARG A 21 26.83 20.65 2.93
CA ARG A 21 26.06 20.90 1.70
C ARG A 21 25.02 22.01 1.89
N GLY A 22 24.27 22.00 2.99
CA GLY A 22 23.24 22.99 3.30
C GLY A 22 23.75 24.41 3.61
N ARG A 23 25.07 24.61 3.70
CA ARG A 23 25.69 25.95 3.87
C ARG A 23 25.83 26.72 2.55
N VAL A 24 25.62 26.08 1.40
CA VAL A 24 25.59 26.72 0.08
C VAL A 24 24.19 26.62 -0.54
N GLY A 25 23.85 27.48 -1.50
CA GLY A 25 22.55 27.41 -2.19
C GLY A 25 21.40 28.19 -1.55
N ARG A 26 21.69 29.25 -0.78
CA ARG A 26 20.68 30.16 -0.19
C ARG A 26 20.19 31.26 -1.16
N SER A 27 20.49 31.17 -2.45
CA SER A 27 20.09 32.16 -3.46
C SER A 27 19.33 31.48 -4.60
N HIS A 28 18.71 32.28 -5.48
CA HIS A 28 18.02 31.81 -6.68
C HIS A 28 18.95 31.20 -7.75
N ARG A 29 20.27 31.17 -7.49
CA ARG A 29 21.28 30.62 -8.40
C ARG A 29 21.65 29.20 -7.96
N ARG A 30 21.76 28.30 -8.93
CA ARG A 30 22.19 26.91 -8.69
C ARG A 30 23.53 26.90 -7.94
N ALA A 31 23.57 26.11 -6.87
CA ALA A 31 24.77 25.89 -6.06
C ALA A 31 25.36 24.51 -6.33
N TYR A 32 26.67 24.38 -6.11
CA TYR A 32 27.40 23.15 -6.38
C TYR A 32 28.15 22.69 -5.12
N ALA A 33 28.10 21.40 -4.83
CA ALA A 33 28.87 20.77 -3.77
C ALA A 33 29.72 19.64 -4.36
N TYR A 34 31.04 19.82 -4.38
CA TYR A 34 31.99 18.83 -4.88
C TYR A 34 32.54 18.01 -3.72
N LEU A 35 32.31 16.69 -3.75
CA LEU A 35 32.78 15.74 -2.75
C LEU A 35 33.97 14.99 -3.33
N LEU A 36 35.18 15.28 -2.87
CA LEU A 36 36.40 14.66 -3.37
C LEU A 36 36.78 13.46 -2.50
N ILE A 37 37.05 12.33 -3.15
CA ILE A 37 37.51 11.08 -2.53
C ILE A 37 38.88 10.69 -3.11
N PRO A 38 39.72 9.96 -2.34
CA PRO A 38 41.05 9.54 -2.79
C PRO A 38 41.03 8.43 -3.85
N GLY A 39 39.85 7.95 -4.26
CA GLY A 39 39.63 6.89 -5.25
C GLY A 39 38.56 5.89 -4.80
N GLU A 40 37.79 5.35 -5.75
CA GLU A 40 36.66 4.44 -5.48
C GLU A 40 37.10 3.14 -4.79
N LYS A 41 38.27 2.60 -5.14
CA LYS A 41 38.82 1.37 -4.55
C LYS A 41 39.42 1.58 -3.16
N THR A 42 39.60 2.82 -2.74
CA THR A 42 40.34 3.19 -1.52
C THR A 42 39.40 3.53 -0.36
N ILE A 43 38.11 3.69 -0.62
CA ILE A 43 37.10 4.00 0.39
C ILE A 43 36.42 2.72 0.91
N THR A 44 35.92 2.76 2.13
CA THR A 44 35.17 1.63 2.69
C THR A 44 33.82 1.51 1.99
N ARG A 45 33.25 0.29 1.95
CA ARG A 45 31.88 0.06 1.42
C ARG A 45 30.83 0.94 2.11
N ASP A 46 31.01 1.23 3.41
CA ASP A 46 30.12 2.12 4.15
C ASP A 46 30.25 3.58 3.72
N ALA A 47 31.48 4.04 3.45
CA ALA A 47 31.71 5.39 2.92
C ALA A 47 31.15 5.54 1.50
N GLU A 48 31.27 4.50 0.67
CA GLU A 48 30.71 4.47 -0.68
C GLU A 48 29.17 4.56 -0.66
N ARG A 49 28.51 3.70 0.13
CA ARG A 49 27.04 3.73 0.32
C ARG A 49 26.57 5.08 0.84
N ARG A 50 27.29 5.66 1.79
CA ARG A 50 27.00 6.98 2.37
C ARG A 50 27.05 8.09 1.32
N LEU A 51 28.11 8.12 0.51
CA LEU A 51 28.28 9.15 -0.53
C LEU A 51 27.21 9.01 -1.61
N LYS A 52 26.84 7.79 -1.98
CA LYS A 52 25.75 7.52 -2.92
C LYS A 52 24.40 7.98 -2.39
N ALA A 53 24.08 7.65 -1.13
CA ALA A 53 22.85 8.11 -0.48
C ALA A 53 22.77 9.65 -0.43
N LEU A 54 23.91 10.34 -0.25
CA LEU A 54 23.95 11.80 -0.24
C LEU A 54 23.67 12.42 -1.63
N GLN A 55 24.05 11.74 -2.72
CA GLN A 55 23.76 12.17 -4.09
C GLN A 55 22.27 12.03 -4.44
N GLU A 56 21.58 11.03 -3.88
CA GLU A 56 20.16 10.75 -4.14
C GLU A 56 19.20 11.68 -3.35
N LEU A 57 19.71 12.44 -2.38
CA LEU A 57 18.94 13.35 -1.53
C LEU A 57 18.82 14.75 -2.13
N ASP A 58 18.07 14.91 -3.24
CA ASP A 58 18.03 16.16 -4.01
C ASP A 58 16.81 17.06 -3.77
N GLU A 59 15.93 16.78 -2.80
CA GLU A 59 14.72 17.59 -2.56
C GLU A 59 14.44 17.92 -1.08
N LEU A 60 13.68 19.02 -0.90
CA LEU A 60 13.15 19.52 0.37
C LEU A 60 12.57 18.38 1.21
N GLY A 61 13.11 18.20 2.43
CA GLY A 61 12.83 17.03 3.30
C GLY A 61 14.03 16.11 3.53
N GLY A 62 15.15 16.33 2.82
CA GLY A 62 16.35 15.49 2.88
C GLY A 62 17.00 15.30 4.26
N GLY A 63 16.76 16.19 5.24
CA GLY A 63 17.35 16.09 6.58
C GLY A 63 16.82 14.92 7.41
N PHE A 64 15.58 14.50 7.17
CA PHE A 64 14.97 13.37 7.88
C PHE A 64 15.38 12.02 7.27
N LYS A 65 15.38 11.92 5.93
CA LYS A 65 15.95 10.75 5.22
C LYS A 65 17.43 10.53 5.59
N LEU A 66 18.17 11.61 5.80
CA LEU A 66 19.56 11.56 6.24
C LEU A 66 19.75 10.95 7.63
N ALA A 67 18.91 11.33 8.59
CA ALA A 67 18.96 10.79 9.95
C ALA A 67 18.64 9.29 9.97
N LEU A 68 17.72 8.85 9.10
CA LEU A 68 17.33 7.44 8.98
C LEU A 68 18.44 6.59 8.34
N HIS A 69 19.07 7.07 7.26
CA HIS A 69 20.23 6.38 6.69
C HIS A 69 21.43 6.34 7.65
N ASP A 70 21.64 7.38 8.45
CA ASP A 70 22.68 7.38 9.48
C ASP A 70 22.36 6.35 10.60
N LEU A 71 21.08 6.17 10.94
CA LEU A 71 20.61 5.15 11.88
C LEU A 71 20.78 3.71 11.33
N GLU A 72 20.49 3.50 10.05
CA GLU A 72 20.68 2.23 9.32
C GLU A 72 22.16 1.86 9.22
N ILE A 73 23.02 2.81 8.83
CA ILE A 73 24.47 2.59 8.67
C ILE A 73 25.13 2.33 10.04
N ARG A 74 24.66 2.97 11.11
CA ARG A 74 25.19 2.77 12.48
C ARG A 74 24.65 1.51 13.16
N GLY A 75 23.72 0.78 12.55
CA GLY A 75 23.27 -0.52 13.03
C GLY A 75 22.44 -0.46 14.31
N ALA A 76 21.63 0.58 14.53
CA ALA A 76 20.72 0.66 15.69
C ALA A 76 19.52 -0.31 15.61
N GLY A 77 19.73 -1.51 15.07
CA GLY A 77 18.78 -2.61 14.96
C GLY A 77 18.95 -3.65 16.07
N ASN A 78 19.11 -3.21 17.33
CA ASN A 78 19.39 -4.10 18.46
C ASN A 78 18.29 -4.07 19.55
N LEU A 79 17.03 -3.91 19.16
CA LEU A 79 15.90 -4.08 20.08
C LEU A 79 15.27 -5.48 20.01
N LEU A 80 15.37 -6.19 18.87
CA LEU A 80 14.82 -7.54 18.71
C LEU A 80 15.63 -8.37 17.70
N GLY A 81 16.74 -8.95 18.15
CA GLY A 81 17.33 -10.18 17.58
C GLY A 81 17.90 -10.15 16.15
N LYS A 82 18.92 -10.98 15.93
CA LYS A 82 19.60 -11.16 14.64
C LYS A 82 18.68 -11.85 13.63
N GLN A 83 18.12 -11.07 12.70
CA GLN A 83 17.83 -11.36 11.27
C GLN A 83 16.58 -10.55 10.86
N GLN A 84 16.71 -9.69 9.83
CA GLN A 84 15.66 -8.82 9.25
C GLN A 84 15.39 -7.42 9.89
N SER A 85 16.43 -6.68 10.32
CA SER A 85 16.26 -5.28 10.76
C SER A 85 15.83 -4.30 9.65
N GLY A 86 16.16 -4.57 8.38
CA GLY A 86 15.83 -3.66 7.26
C GLY A 86 14.35 -3.59 6.89
N HIS A 87 13.56 -4.62 7.19
CA HIS A 87 12.16 -4.69 6.77
C HIS A 87 11.20 -4.03 7.78
N ILE A 88 11.56 -4.02 9.07
CA ILE A 88 10.74 -3.47 10.15
C ILE A 88 10.81 -1.95 10.18
N THR A 89 11.99 -1.36 9.93
CA THR A 89 12.18 0.11 9.84
C THR A 89 11.45 0.71 8.63
N ALA A 90 11.43 0.00 7.49
CA ALA A 90 10.71 0.42 6.30
C ALA A 90 9.18 0.52 6.53
N VAL A 91 8.61 -0.42 7.28
CA VAL A 91 7.17 -0.42 7.63
C VAL A 91 6.82 0.78 8.53
N GLY A 92 7.68 1.15 9.48
CA GLY A 92 7.48 2.33 10.32
C GLY A 92 7.56 3.65 9.54
N PHE A 93 8.42 3.71 8.52
CA PHE A 93 8.54 4.87 7.64
C PHE A 93 7.32 5.05 6.73
N GLU A 94 6.87 3.99 6.05
CA GLU A 94 5.66 4.05 5.21
C GLU A 94 4.45 4.54 5.99
N LEU A 95 4.24 4.00 7.21
CA LEU A 95 3.14 4.43 8.07
C LEU A 95 3.27 5.91 8.46
N TYR A 96 4.46 6.37 8.82
CA TYR A 96 4.70 7.78 9.17
C TYR A 96 4.46 8.72 7.97
N THR A 97 4.93 8.36 6.77
CA THR A 97 4.68 9.14 5.55
C THR A 97 3.19 9.20 5.23
N GLN A 98 2.48 8.08 5.34
CA GLN A 98 1.02 8.03 5.17
C GLN A 98 0.32 8.95 6.18
N MET A 99 0.71 8.91 7.46
CA MET A 99 0.16 9.79 8.49
C MET A 99 0.44 11.28 8.20
N MET A 100 1.64 11.60 7.72
CA MET A 100 2.02 12.97 7.39
C MET A 100 1.28 13.49 6.15
N GLU A 101 1.18 12.69 5.09
CA GLU A 101 0.39 13.02 3.91
C GLU A 101 -1.07 13.26 4.27
N ARG A 102 -1.65 12.40 5.10
CA ARG A 102 -3.00 12.57 5.62
C ARG A 102 -3.16 13.91 6.36
N ALA A 103 -2.26 14.23 7.29
CA ALA A 103 -2.30 15.49 8.04
C ALA A 103 -2.13 16.73 7.14
N VAL A 104 -1.27 16.67 6.11
CA VAL A 104 -1.11 17.76 5.13
C VAL A 104 -2.38 17.97 4.32
N ARG A 105 -3.08 16.91 3.93
CA ARG A 105 -4.36 16.99 3.20
C ARG A 105 -5.47 17.58 4.07
N GLU A 106 -5.54 17.19 5.35
CA GLU A 106 -6.45 17.80 6.33
C GLU A 106 -6.21 19.31 6.46
N LEU A 107 -4.94 19.73 6.61
CA LEU A 107 -4.57 21.15 6.72
C LEU A 107 -4.86 21.95 5.43
N LYS A 108 -4.83 21.30 4.26
CA LYS A 108 -5.18 21.92 2.98
C LYS A 108 -6.69 22.04 2.76
N GLY A 109 -7.52 21.54 3.68
CA GLY A 109 -8.98 21.51 3.54
C GLY A 109 -9.45 20.53 2.46
N GLU A 110 -8.61 19.58 2.05
CA GLU A 110 -9.05 18.48 1.19
C GLU A 110 -9.95 17.57 2.03
N ALA A 111 -11.19 17.36 1.59
CA ALA A 111 -12.07 16.38 2.22
C ALA A 111 -11.40 15.00 2.11
N LEU A 112 -10.82 14.52 3.22
CA LEU A 112 -10.35 13.15 3.31
C LEU A 112 -11.56 12.25 3.08
N ARG A 113 -11.58 11.54 1.96
CA ARG A 113 -12.52 10.44 1.79
C ARG A 113 -12.23 9.43 2.90
N PRO A 114 -13.25 8.94 3.61
CA PRO A 114 -13.02 7.91 4.61
C PRO A 114 -12.39 6.69 3.91
N GLU A 115 -11.25 6.25 4.43
CA GLU A 115 -10.65 4.98 4.01
C GLU A 115 -11.30 3.86 4.80
N VAL A 116 -12.05 3.02 4.10
CA VAL A 116 -12.64 1.81 4.68
C VAL A 116 -11.80 0.62 4.27
N GLU A 117 -11.46 -0.24 5.23
CA GLU A 117 -10.88 -1.55 4.98
C GLU A 117 -11.98 -2.60 5.14
N PRO A 118 -12.56 -3.13 4.03
CA PRO A 118 -13.71 -4.01 4.11
C PRO A 118 -13.37 -5.34 4.75
N GLU A 119 -14.17 -5.76 5.74
CA GLU A 119 -14.07 -7.10 6.29
C GLU A 119 -14.88 -8.10 5.44
N ILE A 120 -14.21 -9.11 4.85
CA ILE A 120 -14.83 -10.08 3.93
C ILE A 120 -15.02 -11.43 4.63
N ARG A 121 -16.26 -11.75 5.02
CA ARG A 121 -16.66 -13.00 5.69
C ARG A 121 -17.51 -13.88 4.79
N LEU A 122 -16.91 -14.37 3.71
CA LEU A 122 -17.59 -15.23 2.74
C LEU A 122 -17.24 -16.72 2.88
N GLY A 123 -16.25 -17.07 3.72
CA GLY A 123 -15.81 -18.46 3.86
C GLY A 123 -15.15 -19.05 2.61
N ILE A 124 -14.65 -18.18 1.71
CA ILE A 124 -13.97 -18.57 0.49
C ILE A 124 -12.51 -18.90 0.83
N PRO A 125 -11.99 -20.10 0.48
CA PRO A 125 -10.58 -20.40 0.62
C PRO A 125 -9.78 -19.58 -0.40
N ALA A 126 -9.12 -18.53 0.08
CA ALA A 126 -8.42 -17.53 -0.71
C ALA A 126 -7.02 -17.28 -0.13
N TYR A 127 -6.02 -18.01 -0.62
CA TYR A 127 -4.63 -17.94 -0.16
C TYR A 127 -3.69 -18.51 -1.21
N PHE A 128 -2.39 -18.25 -1.06
CA PHE A 128 -1.34 -18.96 -1.81
C PHE A 128 -0.97 -20.27 -1.09
N PRO A 129 -1.28 -21.45 -1.66
CA PRO A 129 -0.89 -22.74 -1.09
C PRO A 129 0.63 -22.88 -1.02
N GLN A 130 1.14 -23.65 -0.05
CA GLN A 130 2.57 -23.90 0.07
C GLN A 130 3.10 -24.72 -1.11
N GLU A 131 2.26 -25.56 -1.72
CA GLU A 131 2.62 -26.35 -2.89
C GLU A 131 2.74 -25.46 -4.14
N TYR A 132 2.02 -24.34 -4.19
CA TYR A 132 2.01 -23.42 -5.33
C TYR A 132 3.15 -22.38 -5.25
N ILE A 133 3.35 -21.75 -4.09
CA ILE A 133 4.49 -20.87 -3.82
C ILE A 133 5.24 -21.38 -2.58
N PRO A 134 6.24 -22.26 -2.77
CA PRO A 134 6.98 -22.86 -1.65
C PRO A 134 7.75 -21.84 -0.82
N ASP A 135 8.37 -20.85 -1.47
CA ASP A 135 9.16 -19.82 -0.78
C ASP A 135 8.26 -18.83 -0.02
N THR A 136 8.42 -18.80 1.31
CA THR A 136 7.65 -17.94 2.21
C THR A 136 7.88 -16.45 1.96
N ASN A 137 9.10 -16.03 1.62
CA ASN A 137 9.42 -14.61 1.39
C ASN A 137 8.76 -14.11 0.11
N GLN A 138 8.76 -14.91 -0.95
CA GLN A 138 8.04 -14.59 -2.19
C GLN A 138 6.54 -14.51 -1.95
N ARG A 139 5.98 -15.44 -1.18
CA ARG A 139 4.56 -15.41 -0.82
C ARG A 139 4.19 -14.14 -0.06
N LEU A 140 5.00 -13.74 0.93
CA LEU A 140 4.82 -12.49 1.67
C LEU A 140 4.93 -11.26 0.76
N LEU A 141 5.86 -11.26 -0.20
CA LEU A 141 5.98 -10.18 -1.19
C LEU A 141 4.70 -10.06 -2.03
N PHE A 142 4.16 -11.16 -2.52
CA PHE A 142 2.91 -11.15 -3.29
C PHE A 142 1.72 -10.72 -2.45
N TYR A 143 1.60 -11.17 -1.20
CA TYR A 143 0.56 -10.69 -0.30
C TYR A 143 0.65 -9.18 -0.07
N LYS A 144 1.86 -8.62 0.10
CA LYS A 144 2.05 -7.18 0.21
C LYS A 144 1.56 -6.44 -1.03
N ARG A 145 1.91 -6.93 -2.23
CA ARG A 145 1.46 -6.34 -3.50
C ARG A 145 -0.07 -6.43 -3.67
N LEU A 146 -0.68 -7.57 -3.33
CA LEU A 146 -2.15 -7.73 -3.29
C LEU A 146 -2.82 -6.85 -2.23
N ALA A 147 -2.11 -6.49 -1.17
CA ALA A 147 -2.66 -5.58 -0.16
C ALA A 147 -2.71 -4.13 -0.65
N SER A 148 -1.78 -3.73 -1.53
CA SER A 148 -1.49 -2.35 -1.91
C SER A 148 -1.78 -1.98 -3.37
N PHE A 149 -2.33 -2.88 -4.18
CA PHE A 149 -2.62 -2.58 -5.59
C PHE A 149 -3.66 -1.46 -5.73
N ARG A 150 -3.56 -0.69 -6.82
CA ARG A 150 -4.32 0.55 -7.04
C ARG A 150 -5.51 0.36 -7.96
N ASP A 151 -5.37 -0.47 -8.98
CA ASP A 151 -6.34 -0.64 -10.04
C ASP A 151 -6.42 -2.09 -10.52
N VAL A 152 -7.42 -2.37 -11.37
CA VAL A 152 -7.69 -3.74 -11.84
C VAL A 152 -6.57 -4.22 -12.76
N GLU A 153 -5.95 -3.30 -13.49
CA GLU A 153 -4.83 -3.55 -14.38
C GLU A 153 -3.60 -4.04 -13.60
N GLU A 154 -3.28 -3.43 -12.45
CA GLU A 154 -2.19 -3.88 -11.58
C GLU A 154 -2.48 -5.26 -10.97
N LEU A 155 -3.74 -5.54 -10.62
CA LEU A 155 -4.15 -6.86 -10.12
C LEU A 155 -4.01 -7.95 -11.19
N GLU A 156 -4.40 -7.66 -12.44
CA GLU A 156 -4.25 -8.57 -13.57
C GLU A 156 -2.78 -8.78 -13.94
N SER A 157 -1.97 -7.72 -13.98
CA SER A 157 -0.53 -7.83 -14.21
C SER A 157 0.15 -8.69 -13.14
N LEU A 158 -0.26 -8.56 -11.88
CA LEU A 158 0.23 -9.40 -10.79
C LEU A 158 -0.19 -10.87 -10.97
N ARG A 159 -1.41 -11.11 -11.47
CA ARG A 159 -1.91 -12.45 -11.80
C ARG A 159 -1.10 -13.09 -12.92
N GLU A 160 -0.80 -12.35 -13.97
CA GLU A 160 0.03 -12.80 -15.10
C GLU A 160 1.46 -13.10 -14.66
N GLU A 161 2.09 -12.23 -13.86
CA GLU A 161 3.43 -12.46 -13.31
C GLU A 161 3.49 -13.74 -12.48
N ILE A 162 2.48 -13.98 -11.64
CA ILE A 162 2.40 -15.20 -10.84
C ILE A 162 2.19 -16.43 -11.72
N GLN A 163 1.38 -16.34 -12.78
CA GLN A 163 1.15 -17.47 -13.68
C GLN A 163 2.38 -17.82 -14.51
N ASP A 164 3.10 -16.80 -15.02
CA ASP A 164 4.34 -17.00 -15.77
C ASP A 164 5.40 -17.70 -14.91
N ARG A 165 5.46 -17.38 -13.62
CA ARG A 165 6.47 -17.91 -12.70
C ARG A 165 6.12 -19.26 -12.08
N PHE A 166 4.85 -19.52 -11.78
CA PHE A 166 4.42 -20.68 -10.99
C PHE A 166 3.43 -21.60 -11.74
N GLY A 167 3.05 -21.24 -12.97
CA GLY A 167 2.11 -22.00 -13.78
C GLY A 167 0.64 -21.62 -13.55
N PRO A 168 -0.32 -22.49 -13.92
CA PRO A 168 -1.74 -22.16 -13.82
C PRO A 168 -2.20 -22.04 -12.36
N CYS A 169 -3.01 -21.02 -12.06
CA CYS A 169 -3.54 -20.80 -10.71
C CYS A 169 -4.37 -22.00 -10.22
N SER A 170 -4.10 -22.44 -8.98
CA SER A 170 -5.01 -23.35 -8.27
C SER A 170 -6.33 -22.64 -7.92
N SER A 171 -7.34 -23.40 -7.49
CA SER A 171 -8.64 -22.87 -7.05
C SER A 171 -8.50 -21.80 -5.97
N GLU A 172 -7.63 -22.02 -4.99
CA GLU A 172 -7.42 -21.11 -3.86
C GLU A 172 -6.76 -19.80 -4.30
N VAL A 173 -5.86 -19.88 -5.28
CA VAL A 173 -5.18 -18.71 -5.86
C VAL A 173 -6.15 -17.92 -6.73
N ALA A 174 -6.94 -18.59 -7.58
CA ALA A 174 -7.99 -17.94 -8.37
C ALA A 174 -9.00 -17.22 -7.46
N ASN A 175 -9.44 -17.87 -6.38
CA ASN A 175 -10.29 -17.27 -5.36
C ASN A 175 -9.64 -16.05 -4.70
N LEU A 176 -8.33 -16.08 -4.44
CA LEU A 176 -7.62 -14.93 -3.86
C LEU A 176 -7.72 -13.70 -4.76
N PHE A 177 -7.48 -13.83 -6.07
CA PHE A 177 -7.65 -12.72 -7.00
C PHE A 177 -9.10 -12.23 -7.06
N LEU A 178 -10.07 -13.15 -7.04
CA LEU A 178 -11.49 -12.81 -7.03
C LEU A 178 -11.88 -12.02 -5.78
N VAL A 179 -11.40 -12.43 -4.60
CA VAL A 179 -11.61 -11.72 -3.32
C VAL A 179 -10.90 -10.37 -3.30
N MET A 180 -9.69 -10.27 -3.85
CA MET A 180 -8.96 -8.99 -3.96
C MET A 180 -9.68 -8.01 -4.89
N HIS A 181 -10.18 -8.47 -6.03
CA HIS A 181 -11.02 -7.66 -6.92
C HIS A 181 -12.28 -7.18 -6.17
N LEU A 182 -12.99 -8.09 -5.48
CA LEU A 182 -14.16 -7.71 -4.67
C LEU A 182 -13.79 -6.66 -3.61
N ARG A 183 -12.69 -6.85 -2.87
CA ARG A 183 -12.20 -5.89 -1.87
C ARG A 183 -12.04 -4.50 -2.47
N ARG A 184 -11.47 -4.38 -3.67
CA ARG A 184 -11.30 -3.09 -4.35
C ARG A 184 -12.64 -2.42 -4.64
N VAL A 185 -13.59 -3.18 -5.18
CA VAL A 185 -14.95 -2.69 -5.45
C VAL A 185 -15.60 -2.23 -4.15
N LEU A 186 -15.56 -3.03 -3.08
CA LEU A 186 -16.13 -2.68 -1.78
C LEU A 186 -15.56 -1.37 -1.21
N LYS A 187 -14.26 -1.11 -1.40
CA LYS A 187 -13.62 0.16 -1.03
C LYS A 187 -14.22 1.36 -1.78
N ASP A 188 -14.49 1.23 -3.08
CA ASP A 188 -15.08 2.31 -3.88
C ASP A 188 -16.50 2.70 -3.42
N TYR A 189 -17.23 1.76 -2.80
CA TYR A 189 -18.56 1.98 -2.25
C TYR A 189 -18.57 2.21 -0.74
N LEU A 190 -17.39 2.31 -0.10
CA LEU A 190 -17.23 2.45 1.34
C LEU A 190 -18.00 1.39 2.13
N VAL A 191 -17.96 0.13 1.66
CA VAL A 191 -18.53 -1.01 2.38
C VAL A 191 -17.57 -1.44 3.48
N GLN A 192 -18.03 -1.39 4.73
CA GLN A 192 -17.25 -1.78 5.90
C GLN A 192 -17.17 -3.29 6.08
N GLN A 193 -18.25 -4.01 5.74
CA GLN A 193 -18.30 -5.45 5.94
C GLN A 193 -19.19 -6.10 4.89
N ILE A 194 -18.74 -7.26 4.39
CA ILE A 194 -19.55 -8.21 3.64
C ILE A 194 -19.55 -9.56 4.34
N SER A 195 -20.72 -10.19 4.45
CA SER A 195 -20.84 -11.51 5.07
C SER A 195 -21.89 -12.37 4.40
N TYR A 196 -21.70 -13.68 4.44
CA TYR A 196 -22.69 -14.66 4.00
C TYR A 196 -23.09 -15.57 5.15
N HIS A 197 -24.38 -15.58 5.49
CA HIS A 197 -24.94 -16.41 6.56
C HIS A 197 -26.36 -16.83 6.22
N ASP A 198 -26.72 -18.09 6.50
CA ASP A 198 -28.07 -18.64 6.28
C ASP A 198 -28.66 -18.37 4.89
N GLY A 199 -27.84 -18.46 3.83
CA GLY A 199 -28.27 -18.21 2.46
C GLY A 199 -28.53 -16.74 2.12
N ARG A 200 -28.13 -15.81 2.99
CA ARG A 200 -28.25 -14.36 2.77
C ARG A 200 -26.87 -13.72 2.80
N LEU A 201 -26.64 -12.84 1.83
CA LEU A 201 -25.50 -11.94 1.81
C LEU A 201 -25.89 -10.64 2.52
N SER A 202 -24.99 -10.10 3.33
CA SER A 202 -25.18 -8.84 4.05
C SER A 202 -24.01 -7.90 3.79
N LEU A 203 -24.33 -6.65 3.43
CA LEU A 203 -23.41 -5.54 3.22
C LEU A 203 -23.68 -4.47 4.28
N LEU A 204 -22.63 -4.01 4.96
CA LEU A 204 -22.67 -2.87 5.87
C LEU A 204 -21.96 -1.68 5.21
N PHE A 205 -22.71 -0.61 4.96
CA PHE A 205 -22.16 0.59 4.32
C PHE A 205 -21.73 1.62 5.37
N HIS A 206 -20.64 2.33 5.09
CA HIS A 206 -20.27 3.53 5.83
C HIS A 206 -21.34 4.63 5.64
N PRO A 207 -21.61 5.50 6.64
CA PRO A 207 -22.56 6.61 6.50
C PRO A 207 -22.28 7.54 5.31
N ASP A 208 -21.00 7.77 5.01
CA ASP A 208 -20.57 8.59 3.87
C ASP A 208 -20.50 7.82 2.53
N SER A 209 -21.08 6.61 2.46
CA SER A 209 -21.08 5.79 1.25
C SER A 209 -21.68 6.57 0.05
N PRO A 210 -21.09 6.47 -1.15
CA PRO A 210 -21.60 7.15 -2.35
C PRO A 210 -22.90 6.54 -2.89
N VAL A 211 -23.49 5.55 -2.20
CA VAL A 211 -24.71 4.86 -2.63
C VAL A 211 -25.89 5.83 -2.69
N GLN A 212 -26.54 5.89 -3.84
CA GLN A 212 -27.75 6.70 -4.02
C GLN A 212 -28.96 5.98 -3.44
N VAL A 213 -29.52 6.53 -2.36
CA VAL A 213 -30.68 5.94 -1.64
C VAL A 213 -31.86 5.70 -2.58
N GLU A 214 -32.13 6.63 -3.50
CA GLU A 214 -33.22 6.51 -4.48
C GLU A 214 -33.03 5.30 -5.42
N ARG A 215 -31.80 5.07 -5.93
CA ARG A 215 -31.48 3.92 -6.78
C ARG A 215 -31.61 2.61 -6.02
N LEU A 216 -31.14 2.60 -4.76
CA LEU A 216 -31.27 1.46 -3.87
C LEU A 216 -32.74 1.09 -3.65
N LEU A 217 -33.58 2.07 -3.30
CA LEU A 217 -35.02 1.86 -3.09
C LEU A 217 -35.73 1.37 -4.37
N ASN A 218 -35.37 1.91 -5.54
CA ASN A 218 -35.90 1.46 -6.83
C ASN A 218 -35.54 0.00 -7.13
N LEU A 219 -34.31 -0.42 -6.82
CA LEU A 219 -33.86 -1.81 -6.99
C LEU A 219 -34.57 -2.76 -6.02
N ILE A 220 -34.72 -2.37 -4.75
CA ILE A 220 -35.48 -3.11 -3.75
C ILE A 220 -36.95 -3.26 -4.18
N GLY A 221 -37.54 -2.19 -4.75
CA GLY A 221 -38.92 -2.18 -5.21
C GLY A 221 -39.20 -3.05 -6.44
N ARG A 222 -38.20 -3.22 -7.34
CA ARG A 222 -38.29 -4.06 -8.53
C ARG A 222 -38.27 -5.56 -8.19
N ASP A 223 -37.45 -5.96 -7.22
CA ASP A 223 -37.25 -7.35 -6.81
C ASP A 223 -37.91 -7.60 -5.44
N LYS A 224 -39.26 -7.58 -5.44
CA LYS A 224 -40.09 -7.66 -4.22
C LYS A 224 -39.72 -8.86 -3.35
N GLY A 225 -39.21 -8.59 -2.14
CA GLY A 225 -38.92 -9.59 -1.11
C GLY A 225 -37.50 -10.15 -1.11
N ARG A 226 -36.69 -9.84 -2.14
CA ARG A 226 -35.30 -10.32 -2.23
C ARG A 226 -34.34 -9.54 -1.34
N TYR A 227 -34.55 -8.23 -1.24
CA TYR A 227 -33.69 -7.31 -0.49
C TYR A 227 -34.37 -6.88 0.82
N ARG A 228 -33.58 -6.71 1.88
CA ARG A 228 -34.00 -6.14 3.17
C ARG A 228 -32.97 -5.13 3.63
N LEU A 229 -33.42 -3.91 3.89
CA LEU A 229 -32.61 -2.83 4.44
C LEU A 229 -32.91 -2.69 5.93
N SER A 230 -31.87 -2.65 6.75
CA SER A 230 -31.97 -2.42 8.19
C SER A 230 -31.66 -0.95 8.51
N PRO A 231 -32.20 -0.37 9.61
CA PRO A 231 -31.96 1.03 10.00
C PRO A 231 -30.48 1.37 10.20
N GLU A 232 -29.65 0.36 10.51
CA GLU A 232 -28.21 0.48 10.75
C GLU A 232 -27.36 0.61 9.46
N GLY A 233 -27.98 0.80 8.29
CA GLY A 233 -27.26 0.84 7.01
C GLY A 233 -26.84 -0.54 6.49
N ARG A 234 -27.41 -1.60 7.04
CA ARG A 234 -27.16 -2.98 6.60
C ARG A 234 -28.17 -3.40 5.53
N LEU A 235 -27.67 -3.69 4.34
CA LEU A 235 -28.45 -4.29 3.26
C LEU A 235 -28.21 -5.80 3.24
N SER A 236 -29.29 -6.59 3.25
CA SER A 236 -29.20 -8.04 3.08
C SER A 236 -30.05 -8.54 1.92
N PHE A 237 -29.51 -9.48 1.14
CA PHE A 237 -30.22 -10.08 0.01
C PHE A 237 -29.84 -11.54 -0.20
N SER A 238 -30.71 -12.28 -0.87
CA SER A 238 -30.43 -13.66 -1.26
C SER A 238 -29.75 -13.66 -2.64
N PRO A 239 -28.50 -14.16 -2.77
CA PRO A 239 -27.82 -14.27 -4.05
C PRO A 239 -28.52 -15.29 -4.94
N ARG A 240 -28.39 -15.15 -6.26
CA ARG A 240 -29.01 -16.07 -7.24
C ARG A 240 -28.30 -17.41 -7.30
N SER A 241 -26.99 -17.40 -7.04
CA SER A 241 -26.15 -18.59 -7.02
C SER A 241 -25.51 -18.78 -5.65
N ARG A 242 -25.15 -20.03 -5.35
CA ARG A 242 -24.31 -20.38 -4.19
C ARG A 242 -22.84 -20.50 -4.56
N ASP A 243 -22.50 -20.51 -5.86
CA ASP A 243 -21.13 -20.48 -6.32
C ASP A 243 -20.56 -19.07 -6.20
N TRP A 244 -19.42 -18.93 -5.53
CA TRP A 244 -18.73 -17.67 -5.34
C TRP A 244 -18.26 -17.05 -6.65
N HIS A 245 -17.96 -17.86 -7.68
CA HIS A 245 -17.57 -17.38 -9.00
C HIS A 245 -18.70 -16.64 -9.72
N GLU A 246 -19.96 -16.97 -9.41
CA GLU A 246 -21.13 -16.28 -9.94
C GLU A 246 -21.62 -15.19 -8.97
N MET A 247 -21.49 -15.44 -7.67
CA MET A 247 -21.93 -14.52 -6.63
C MET A 247 -21.10 -13.22 -6.60
N ILE A 248 -19.78 -13.31 -6.78
CA ILE A 248 -18.91 -12.12 -6.74
C ILE A 248 -19.22 -11.14 -7.89
N PRO A 249 -19.31 -11.58 -9.16
CA PRO A 249 -19.78 -10.74 -10.25
C PRO A 249 -21.18 -10.16 -10.00
N GLU A 250 -22.10 -10.95 -9.44
CA GLU A 250 -23.43 -10.45 -9.06
C GLU A 250 -23.35 -9.31 -8.04
N ILE A 251 -22.53 -9.43 -7.00
CA ILE A 251 -22.30 -8.36 -6.00
C ILE A 251 -21.71 -7.12 -6.68
N THR A 252 -20.70 -7.31 -7.53
CA THR A 252 -20.07 -6.18 -8.24
C THR A 252 -21.07 -5.46 -9.15
N SER A 253 -21.86 -6.17 -9.93
CA SER A 253 -22.91 -5.58 -10.78
C SER A 253 -23.99 -4.90 -9.95
N PHE A 254 -24.37 -5.47 -8.81
CA PHE A 254 -25.31 -4.84 -7.88
C PHE A 254 -24.77 -3.50 -7.37
N LEU A 255 -23.52 -3.47 -6.89
CA LEU A 255 -22.88 -2.24 -6.40
C LEU A 255 -22.78 -1.17 -7.50
N GLN A 256 -22.43 -1.57 -8.72
CA GLN A 256 -22.40 -0.67 -9.88
C GLN A 256 -23.78 -0.05 -10.21
N ALA A 257 -24.87 -0.80 -10.01
CA ALA A 257 -26.21 -0.32 -10.27
C ALA A 257 -26.72 0.70 -9.23
N ILE A 258 -26.15 0.71 -8.02
CA ILE A 258 -26.53 1.62 -6.93
C ILE A 258 -25.60 2.82 -6.74
N ARG A 259 -24.55 2.93 -7.57
CA ARG A 259 -23.67 4.11 -7.65
C ARG A 259 -24.43 5.34 -8.13
#